data_AF-A0A521ICY9-F1
#
_entry.id   AF-A0A521ICY9-F1
#
_cell.length_a   1.000
_cell.length_b   1.000
_cell.length_c   1.000
_cell.angle_alpha   90.00
_cell.angle_beta   90.00
_cell.angle_gamma   90.00
#
_symmetry.space_group_name_H-M   'P 1'
#
loop_
_entity.id
_entity.type
_entity.pdbx_description
1 polymer ?
#
loop_
_entity_poly.entity_id
_entity_poly.type
_entity_poly.pdbx_seq_one_letter_code
_entity_poly.pdbx_strand_id
1 'polypeptide(L)'
;MSEKILIEQNKVIIALLARSTIGVDYISSIVCGNKKKGVPEDYVKAYNALDGTKPGTEIAKIMKATQQNASAVLQTWEEKGIVYKIGNNYVSLLKLPLPRSSKSAAKKRTAKIKAGRTKATSNPMLIQHDLIPVNESKIEAAKNEAKPDQGDSSQDQG
;
A
#
# COMPACT_ATOMS: atom_id res chain seq x y z
N MET A 1 9.18 -41.09 -0.14
CA MET A 1 8.70 -39.73 -0.45
C MET A 1 9.91 -38.83 -0.60
N SER A 2 10.04 -38.06 -1.69
CA SER A 2 11.23 -37.24 -1.93
C SER A 2 11.35 -36.12 -0.89
N GLU A 3 12.55 -35.85 -0.39
CA GLU A 3 12.84 -34.80 0.60
C GLU A 3 12.24 -33.43 0.22
N LYS A 4 12.30 -33.08 -1.06
CA LYS A 4 11.69 -31.85 -1.61
C LYS A 4 10.18 -31.76 -1.35
N ILE A 5 9.47 -32.88 -1.47
CA ILE A 5 8.01 -32.93 -1.25
C ILE A 5 7.71 -32.65 0.22
N LEU A 6 8.49 -33.21 1.15
CA LEU A 6 8.32 -32.98 2.58
C LEU A 6 8.56 -31.51 2.96
N ILE A 7 9.61 -30.89 2.40
CA ILE A 7 9.93 -29.48 2.65
C ILE A 7 8.79 -28.57 2.16
N GLU A 8 8.27 -28.82 0.96
CA GLU A 8 7.16 -28.02 0.41
C GLU A 8 5.86 -28.22 1.20
N GLN A 9 5.56 -29.46 1.64
CA GLN A 9 4.42 -29.73 2.52
C GLN A 9 4.54 -28.95 3.84
N ASN A 10 5.72 -28.97 4.48
CA ASN A 10 5.96 -28.23 5.71
C ASN A 10 5.78 -26.72 5.52
N LYS A 11 6.26 -26.16 4.40
CA LYS A 11 6.03 -24.74 4.07
C LYS A 11 4.54 -24.41 3.96
N VAL A 12 3.76 -25.28 3.30
CA VAL A 12 2.30 -25.09 3.17
C VAL A 12 1.61 -25.17 4.53
N ILE A 13 1.96 -26.16 5.35
CA ILE A 13 1.42 -26.34 6.71
C ILE A 13 1.73 -25.09 7.57
N ILE A 14 2.99 -24.65 7.59
CA ILE A 14 3.41 -23.45 8.34
C ILE A 14 2.66 -22.21 7.86
N ALA A 15 2.52 -22.02 6.54
CA ALA A 15 1.81 -20.88 5.98
C ALA A 15 0.31 -20.89 6.32
N LEU A 16 -0.32 -22.07 6.33
CA LEU A 16 -1.72 -22.23 6.75
C LEU A 16 -1.90 -21.95 8.24
N LEU A 17 -1.00 -22.47 9.09
CA LEU A 17 -1.01 -22.21 10.52
C LEU A 17 -0.84 -20.72 10.81
N ALA A 18 0.17 -20.07 10.21
CA ALA A 18 0.41 -18.64 10.39
C ALA A 18 -0.79 -17.79 9.92
N ARG A 19 -1.43 -18.16 8.81
CA ARG A 19 -2.65 -17.50 8.35
C ARG A 19 -3.82 -17.69 9.33
N SER A 20 -3.96 -18.88 9.91
CA SER A 20 -5.06 -19.21 10.83
C SER A 20 -4.89 -18.58 12.21
N THR A 21 -3.67 -18.45 12.72
CA THR A 21 -3.40 -17.99 14.08
C THR A 21 -3.11 -16.50 14.18
N ILE A 22 -2.35 -15.96 13.21
CA ILE A 22 -1.88 -14.57 13.22
C ILE A 22 -2.71 -13.70 12.25
N GLY A 23 -3.00 -14.23 11.07
CA GLY A 23 -3.70 -13.52 10.00
C GLY A 23 -2.77 -12.69 9.11
N VAL A 24 -3.16 -12.57 7.83
CA VAL A 24 -2.36 -11.89 6.80
C VAL A 24 -2.25 -10.39 7.07
N ASP A 25 -3.33 -9.76 7.55
CA ASP A 25 -3.39 -8.32 7.79
C ASP A 25 -2.47 -7.89 8.93
N TYR A 26 -2.37 -8.71 9.98
CA TYR A 26 -1.48 -8.44 11.11
C TYR A 26 0.00 -8.61 10.72
N ILE A 27 0.33 -9.65 9.95
CA ILE A 27 1.71 -9.80 9.43
C ILE A 27 2.05 -8.61 8.52
N SER A 28 1.11 -8.18 7.68
CA SER A 28 1.28 -7.00 6.83
C SER A 28 1.54 -5.74 7.66
N SER A 29 0.82 -5.54 8.77
CA SER A 29 0.99 -4.37 9.63
C SER A 29 2.37 -4.35 10.32
N ILE A 30 2.89 -5.51 10.73
CA ILE A 30 4.25 -5.64 11.28
C ILE A 30 5.29 -5.34 10.21
N VAL A 31 5.18 -5.96 9.02
CA VAL A 31 6.16 -5.78 7.93
C VAL A 31 6.23 -4.32 7.46
N CYS A 32 5.10 -3.62 7.48
CA CYS A 32 5.01 -2.22 7.04
C CYS A 32 5.27 -1.19 8.14
N GLY A 33 5.30 -1.63 9.41
CA GLY A 33 5.66 -0.83 10.58
C GLY A 33 4.91 0.50 10.69
N ASN A 34 3.62 0.49 11.00
CA ASN A 34 2.79 1.69 11.27
C ASN A 34 2.89 2.87 10.29
N LYS A 35 3.46 2.68 9.09
CA LYS A 35 3.58 3.72 8.08
C LYS A 35 2.17 4.01 7.54
N LYS A 36 1.55 5.07 8.05
CA LYS A 36 0.20 5.56 7.70
C LYS A 36 0.00 5.88 6.21
N LYS A 37 1.04 5.81 5.38
CA LYS A 37 1.00 6.03 3.92
C LYS A 37 1.53 4.83 3.17
N GLY A 38 0.69 3.80 3.08
CA GLY A 38 0.88 2.67 2.16
C GLY A 38 1.95 1.67 2.60
N VAL A 39 1.71 0.42 2.21
CA VAL A 39 2.66 -0.68 2.31
C VAL A 39 3.89 -0.33 1.46
N PRO A 40 5.10 -0.15 2.04
CA PRO A 40 6.30 0.00 1.24
C PRO A 40 6.54 -1.30 0.47
N GLU A 41 6.35 -1.27 -0.85
CA GLU A 41 6.43 -2.46 -1.71
C GLU A 41 7.78 -3.19 -1.55
N ASP A 42 8.84 -2.44 -1.30
CA ASP A 42 10.21 -2.96 -1.08
C ASP A 42 10.31 -3.81 0.20
N TYR A 43 9.58 -3.47 1.27
CA TYR A 43 9.57 -4.25 2.52
C TYR A 43 8.81 -5.57 2.35
N VAL A 44 7.70 -5.55 1.63
CA VAL A 44 6.95 -6.78 1.31
C VAL A 44 7.76 -7.68 0.38
N LYS A 45 8.45 -7.10 -0.61
CA LYS A 45 9.38 -7.86 -1.47
C LYS A 45 10.50 -8.49 -0.66
N ALA A 46 11.08 -7.75 0.27
CA ALA A 46 12.13 -8.25 1.14
C ALA A 46 11.64 -9.39 2.03
N TYR A 47 10.48 -9.21 2.69
CA TYR A 47 9.85 -10.25 3.49
C TYR A 47 9.56 -11.51 2.65
N ASN A 48 8.99 -11.35 1.47
CA ASN A 48 8.72 -12.45 0.55
C ASN A 48 10.00 -13.09 -0.02
N ALA A 49 11.13 -12.41 0.00
CA ALA A 49 12.42 -12.94 -0.44
C ALA A 49 13.14 -13.78 0.62
N LEU A 50 12.63 -13.80 1.86
CA LEU A 50 13.13 -14.63 2.97
C LEU A 50 12.76 -16.10 2.75
N ASP A 51 13.69 -16.84 2.17
CA ASP A 51 13.60 -18.26 1.86
C ASP A 51 14.72 -19.08 2.52
N GLY A 52 15.53 -18.45 3.38
CA GLY A 52 16.66 -19.08 4.05
C GLY A 52 17.92 -19.17 3.19
N THR A 53 17.91 -18.65 1.96
CA THR A 53 19.06 -18.70 1.05
C THR A 53 19.82 -17.38 0.97
N LYS A 54 19.13 -16.25 1.09
CA LYS A 54 19.72 -14.91 0.91
C LYS A 54 20.30 -14.36 2.20
N PRO A 55 21.53 -13.81 2.17
CA PRO A 55 22.12 -13.14 3.32
C PRO A 55 21.43 -11.80 3.62
N GLY A 56 21.55 -11.33 4.86
CA GLY A 56 20.94 -10.06 5.30
C GLY A 56 21.37 -8.83 4.48
N THR A 57 22.57 -8.86 3.87
CA THR A 57 23.06 -7.80 2.97
C THR A 57 22.29 -7.72 1.66
N GLU A 58 21.86 -8.85 1.10
CA GLU A 58 20.99 -8.88 -0.09
C GLU A 58 19.58 -8.42 0.25
N ILE A 59 19.07 -8.84 1.41
CA ILE A 59 17.77 -8.39 1.90
C ILE A 59 17.74 -6.88 2.12
N ALA A 60 18.81 -6.29 2.67
CA ALA A 60 18.95 -4.84 2.83
C ALA A 60 18.85 -4.08 1.49
N LYS A 61 19.45 -4.64 0.41
CA LYS A 61 19.34 -4.09 -0.95
C LYS A 61 17.89 -4.11 -1.46
N ILE A 62 17.17 -5.21 -1.23
CA ILE A 62 15.75 -5.33 -1.63
C ILE A 62 14.88 -4.30 -0.87
N MET A 63 15.16 -4.11 0.42
CA MET A 63 14.46 -3.12 1.25
C MET A 63 14.83 -1.66 0.94
N LYS A 64 15.91 -1.43 0.18
CA LYS A 64 16.56 -0.12 0.02
C LYS A 64 16.90 0.54 1.36
N ALA A 65 17.34 -0.27 2.31
CA ALA A 65 17.72 0.17 3.65
C ALA A 65 19.23 0.00 3.86
N THR A 66 19.79 0.74 4.83
CA THR A 66 21.16 0.47 5.30
C THR A 66 21.21 -0.91 5.95
N GLN A 67 22.38 -1.55 5.97
CA GLN A 67 22.55 -2.88 6.58
C GLN A 67 22.15 -2.89 8.05
N GLN A 68 22.48 -1.84 8.81
CA GLN A 68 22.10 -1.70 10.22
C GLN A 68 20.59 -1.63 10.39
N ASN A 69 19.89 -0.83 9.57
CA ASN A 69 18.44 -0.72 9.62
C ASN A 69 17.76 -2.04 9.22
N ALA A 70 18.25 -2.70 8.17
CA ALA A 70 17.74 -4.00 7.76
C ALA A 70 17.92 -5.06 8.86
N SER A 71 19.07 -5.08 9.54
CA SER A 71 19.32 -5.98 10.66
C SER A 71 18.33 -5.75 11.81
N ALA A 72 18.08 -4.50 12.19
CA ALA A 72 17.11 -4.16 13.23
C ALA A 72 15.68 -4.58 12.85
N VAL A 73 15.30 -4.40 11.58
CA VAL A 73 13.99 -4.83 11.08
C VAL A 73 13.86 -6.36 11.08
N LEU A 74 14.88 -7.09 10.63
CA LEU A 74 14.88 -8.56 10.62
C LEU A 74 14.80 -9.12 12.04
N GLN A 75 15.54 -8.54 12.98
CA GLN A 75 15.46 -8.90 14.39
C GLN A 75 14.06 -8.62 14.95
N THR A 76 13.47 -7.46 14.64
CA THR A 76 12.10 -7.14 15.06
C THR A 76 11.09 -8.17 14.51
N TRP A 77 11.25 -8.60 13.26
CA TRP A 77 10.39 -9.62 12.66
C TRP A 77 10.54 -10.99 13.32
N GLU A 78 11.77 -11.34 13.72
CA GLU A 78 12.08 -12.57 14.45
C GLU A 78 11.46 -12.55 15.84
N GLU A 79 11.62 -11.46 16.58
CA GLU A 79 11.03 -11.25 17.91
C GLU A 79 9.49 -11.27 17.87
N LYS A 80 8.89 -10.77 16.78
CA LYS A 80 7.44 -10.83 16.54
C LYS A 80 6.97 -12.20 16.04
N GLY A 81 7.89 -13.14 15.79
CA GLY A 81 7.57 -14.50 15.37
C GLY A 81 6.96 -14.59 13.97
N ILE A 82 7.19 -13.60 13.10
CA ILE A 82 6.68 -13.63 11.70
C ILE A 82 7.73 -14.13 10.70
N VAL A 83 8.98 -14.26 11.16
CA VAL A 83 10.08 -14.94 10.47
C VAL A 83 10.81 -15.79 11.50
N TYR A 84 11.60 -16.75 11.03
CA TYR A 84 12.50 -17.52 11.88
C TYR A 84 13.86 -17.66 11.21
N LYS A 85 14.90 -17.87 12.02
CA LYS A 85 16.28 -17.94 11.58
C LYS A 85 16.70 -19.39 11.33
N ILE A 86 17.35 -19.65 10.21
CA ILE A 86 18.04 -20.91 9.89
C ILE A 86 19.51 -20.56 9.62
N GLY A 87 20.40 -20.96 10.53
CA GLY A 87 21.81 -20.55 10.48
C GLY A 87 21.94 -19.03 10.54
N ASN A 88 22.45 -18.41 9.48
CA ASN A 88 22.61 -16.95 9.36
C ASN A 88 21.51 -16.27 8.53
N ASN A 89 20.55 -17.03 8.00
CA ASN A 89 19.53 -16.54 7.08
C ASN A 89 18.13 -16.61 7.71
N TYR A 90 17.19 -15.86 7.12
CA TYR A 90 15.81 -15.77 7.60
C TYR A 90 14.82 -16.42 6.62
N VAL A 91 13.76 -17.00 7.17
CA VAL A 91 12.64 -17.59 6.42
C VAL A 91 11.32 -16.96 6.88
N SER A 92 10.50 -16.51 5.92
CA SER A 92 9.15 -16.00 6.18
C SER A 92 8.17 -17.13 6.44
N LEU A 93 7.22 -16.95 7.38
CA LEU A 93 6.16 -17.93 7.63
C LEU A 93 5.15 -18.06 6.48
N LEU A 94 4.85 -16.95 5.80
CA LEU A 94 3.95 -16.94 4.65
C LEU A 94 4.38 -15.89 3.62
N LYS A 95 3.80 -15.94 2.42
CA LYS A 95 4.00 -14.89 1.41
C LYS A 95 2.86 -13.88 1.45
N LEU A 96 3.21 -12.61 1.55
CA LEU A 96 2.26 -11.50 1.56
C LEU A 96 1.89 -11.09 0.12
N PRO A 97 0.63 -10.70 -0.14
CA PRO A 97 0.25 -10.13 -1.43
C PRO A 97 0.95 -8.80 -1.64
N LEU A 98 1.50 -8.57 -2.84
CA LEU A 98 2.07 -7.27 -3.19
C LEU A 98 0.95 -6.23 -3.31
N PRO A 99 1.13 -5.01 -2.76
CA PRO A 99 0.18 -3.93 -2.98
C PRO A 99 0.11 -3.64 -4.48
N ARG A 100 -1.09 -3.66 -5.07
CA ARG A 100 -1.27 -3.32 -6.49
C ARG A 100 -0.84 -1.87 -6.68
N SER A 101 0.29 -1.63 -7.36
CA SER A 101 0.75 -0.27 -7.59
C SER A 101 -0.33 0.52 -8.34
N SER A 102 -0.74 1.65 -7.79
CA SER A 102 -1.74 2.54 -8.39
C SER A 102 -1.32 3.05 -9.77
N LYS A 103 -0.04 2.94 -10.14
CA LYS A 103 0.50 3.30 -11.46
C LYS A 103 0.12 2.30 -12.57
N SER A 104 -0.16 1.04 -12.25
CA SER A 104 -0.53 0.00 -13.23
C SER A 104 -1.99 0.13 -13.72
N ALA A 105 -2.90 0.56 -12.85
CA ALA A 105 -4.32 0.71 -13.19
C ALA A 105 -4.59 1.90 -14.13
N ALA A 106 -3.84 3.00 -14.01
CA ALA A 106 -3.98 4.17 -14.88
C ALA A 106 -3.54 3.90 -16.33
N LYS A 107 -2.52 3.05 -16.54
CA LYS A 107 -2.02 2.69 -17.87
C LYS A 107 -2.97 1.74 -18.63
N LYS A 108 -3.69 0.86 -17.91
CA LYS A 108 -4.72 0.00 -18.54
C LYS A 108 -5.99 0.75 -18.94
N ARG A 109 -6.36 1.86 -18.27
CA ARG A 109 -7.51 2.70 -18.67
C ARG A 109 -7.21 3.56 -19.91
N THR A 110 -5.99 4.08 -20.06
CA THR A 110 -5.58 4.89 -21.22
C THR A 110 -5.36 4.06 -22.49
N ALA A 111 -4.96 2.79 -22.39
CA ALA A 111 -4.87 1.89 -23.53
C ALA A 111 -6.26 1.50 -24.09
N LYS A 112 -7.29 1.39 -23.24
CA LYS A 112 -8.65 1.03 -23.67
C LYS A 112 -9.37 2.18 -24.39
N ILE A 113 -9.01 3.44 -24.11
CA ILE A 113 -9.57 4.62 -24.80
C ILE A 113 -8.98 4.78 -26.22
N LYS A 114 -7.69 4.46 -26.43
CA LYS A 114 -7.07 4.52 -27.77
C LYS A 114 -7.52 3.40 -28.72
N ALA A 115 -7.87 2.23 -28.19
CA ALA A 115 -8.38 1.11 -29.00
C ALA A 115 -9.84 1.30 -29.49
N GLY A 116 -10.58 2.26 -28.94
CA GLY A 116 -11.97 2.56 -29.34
C GLY A 116 -12.12 3.65 -30.40
N ARG A 117 -11.05 4.33 -30.83
CA ARG A 117 -11.13 5.54 -31.68
C ARG A 117 -10.71 5.34 -33.15
N THR A 118 -10.52 4.11 -33.62
CA THR A 118 -10.13 3.81 -35.02
C THR A 118 -11.22 3.13 -35.86
N LYS A 119 -12.49 3.28 -35.50
CA LYS A 119 -13.60 3.04 -36.44
C LYS A 119 -14.36 4.35 -36.68
N ALA A 120 -13.74 5.24 -37.46
CA ALA A 120 -14.42 6.33 -38.13
C ALA A 120 -14.27 6.10 -39.64
N THR A 121 -15.33 5.56 -40.26
CA THR A 121 -15.56 5.66 -41.70
C THR A 121 -16.98 6.13 -41.91
N SER A 122 -17.07 7.39 -42.34
CA SER A 122 -18.01 7.93 -43.34
C SER A 122 -19.52 7.81 -43.10
N ASN A 123 -20.15 8.93 -42.74
CA ASN A 123 -21.35 9.40 -43.44
C ASN A 123 -21.54 10.92 -43.27
N PRO A 124 -21.73 11.71 -44.35
CA PRO A 124 -22.04 13.13 -44.27
C PRO A 124 -23.50 13.42 -44.65
N MET A 125 -24.27 14.12 -43.79
CA MET A 125 -25.33 15.09 -44.13
C MET A 125 -26.06 15.55 -42.84
N LEU A 126 -25.99 16.85 -42.50
CA LEU A 126 -27.09 17.87 -42.46
C LEU A 126 -28.19 17.57 -41.40
N ILE A 127 -28.67 18.42 -40.47
CA ILE A 127 -28.96 19.88 -40.34
C ILE A 127 -29.11 20.14 -38.80
N GLN A 128 -28.41 21.07 -38.13
CA GLN A 128 -28.68 22.51 -37.87
C GLN A 128 -29.80 22.84 -36.83
N HIS A 129 -29.44 23.72 -35.88
CA HIS A 129 -30.21 24.50 -34.87
C HIS A 129 -30.94 23.69 -33.77
N ASP A 130 -30.73 23.94 -32.47
CA ASP A 130 -31.09 25.19 -31.77
C ASP A 130 -30.06 25.71 -30.74
N LEU A 131 -29.89 27.03 -30.77
CA LEU A 131 -29.47 27.89 -29.65
C LEU A 131 -30.66 27.95 -28.65
N ILE A 132 -30.61 28.17 -27.32
CA ILE A 132 -29.90 29.08 -26.40
C ILE A 132 -30.28 28.58 -24.94
N PRO A 133 -30.07 29.30 -23.80
CA PRO A 133 -28.88 29.66 -23.03
C PRO A 133 -28.78 29.05 -21.60
N VAL A 134 -27.57 29.17 -21.04
CA VAL A 134 -27.18 29.57 -19.66
C VAL A 134 -28.28 29.81 -18.61
N ASN A 135 -28.09 29.24 -17.42
CA ASN A 135 -28.46 29.91 -16.18
C ASN A 135 -27.41 29.65 -15.08
N GLU A 136 -26.43 30.55 -14.99
CA GLU A 136 -25.74 30.87 -13.75
C GLU A 136 -26.61 31.89 -13.00
N SER A 137 -27.13 31.57 -11.81
CA SER A 137 -27.28 32.52 -10.69
C SER A 137 -28.03 31.92 -9.49
N LYS A 138 -27.48 32.22 -8.30
CA LYS A 138 -28.05 32.13 -6.92
C LYS A 138 -28.10 30.68 -6.37
N ILE A 139 -27.45 30.35 -5.26
CA ILE A 139 -27.56 31.00 -3.94
C ILE A 139 -26.18 31.11 -3.26
N GLU A 140 -25.66 32.33 -3.16
CA GLU A 140 -24.92 32.78 -1.98
C GLU A 140 -25.93 32.99 -0.85
N ALA A 141 -25.71 32.35 0.31
CA ALA A 141 -26.15 32.84 1.63
C ALA A 141 -25.71 31.86 2.73
N ALA A 142 -24.54 32.09 3.32
CA ALA A 142 -24.24 31.75 4.73
C ALA A 142 -22.86 32.27 5.13
N LYS A 143 -22.72 33.59 5.19
CA LYS A 143 -21.70 34.24 6.02
C LYS A 143 -22.37 35.40 6.77
N ASN A 144 -22.15 35.37 8.09
CA ASN A 144 -22.28 36.43 9.09
C ASN A 144 -23.47 36.32 10.07
N GLU A 145 -23.19 36.84 11.26
CA GLU A 145 -23.90 36.81 12.55
C GLU A 145 -23.59 35.52 13.36
N ALA A 146 -22.82 35.52 14.46
CA ALA A 146 -22.63 36.56 15.47
C ALA A 146 -21.27 36.47 16.21
N LYS A 147 -20.62 37.63 16.34
CA LYS A 147 -19.87 38.12 17.53
C LYS A 147 -20.48 39.50 17.81
N PRO A 148 -20.70 39.92 19.06
CA PRO A 148 -19.65 40.31 20.02
C PRO A 148 -19.90 39.66 21.40
N ASP A 149 -19.01 39.66 22.39
CA ASP A 149 -18.68 40.85 23.17
C ASP A 149 -17.43 40.63 24.04
N GLN A 150 -16.73 41.73 24.27
CA GLN A 150 -15.56 41.87 25.11
C GLN A 150 -15.99 41.96 26.58
N GLY A 151 -15.16 41.39 27.46
CA GLY A 151 -15.22 41.60 28.90
C GLY A 151 -13.79 41.65 29.42
N ASP A 152 -13.24 42.87 29.38
CA ASP A 152 -11.99 43.33 29.99
C ASP A 152 -12.15 43.44 31.53
N SER A 153 -11.02 43.71 32.22
CA SER A 153 -10.76 43.90 33.66
C SER A 153 -10.29 42.65 34.42
N SER A 154 -9.18 42.66 35.15
CA SER A 154 -8.19 43.71 35.44
C SER A 154 -6.90 43.08 35.96
N GLN A 155 -5.82 43.83 35.79
CA GLN A 155 -4.56 43.72 36.53
C GLN A 155 -4.80 43.77 38.05
N ASP A 156 -3.98 43.09 38.86
CA ASP A 156 -3.34 43.77 39.98
C ASP A 156 -1.99 43.14 40.35
N GLN A 157 -1.09 44.01 40.79
CA GLN A 157 0.30 43.77 41.11
C GLN A 157 0.48 43.27 42.55
N GLY A 158 1.59 42.57 42.79
CA GLY A 158 2.06 42.15 44.11
C GLY A 158 3.30 41.27 44.00
#